data_AF-A0A1R3JYR3-F1
#
_entry.id   AF-A0A1R3JYR3-F1
#
_cell.length_a   1.000
_cell.length_b   1.000
_cell.length_c   1.000
_cell.angle_alpha   90.00
_cell.angle_beta   90.00
_cell.angle_gamma   90.00
#
_symmetry.space_group_name_H-M   'P 1'
#
loop_
_entity.id
_entity.type
_entity.pdbx_description
1 polymer ?
#
loop_
_entity_poly.entity_id
_entity_poly.type
_entity_poly.pdbx_seq_one_letter_code
_entity_poly.pdbx_strand_id
1 'polypeptide(L)' 'MTIIRQQRWEIEPILQDVKLKIKSFENVKSSLVCRTANSAANWVANSARKGECPSGWVNQPPLPIVHIYNKDGIPAPPVF' A
#
# COMPACT_ATOMS: atom_id res chain seq x y z
N MET A 1 11.64 36.63 3.28
CA MET A 1 10.42 35.80 3.36
C MET A 1 10.83 34.40 3.80
N THR A 2 10.62 34.08 5.08
CA THR A 2 10.93 32.75 5.63
C THR A 2 9.66 31.90 5.49
N ILE A 3 9.67 30.89 4.63
CA ILE A 3 8.55 29.95 4.54
C ILE A 3 8.58 29.12 5.83
N ILE A 4 7.69 29.42 6.77
CA ILE A 4 7.42 28.54 7.90
C ILE A 4 6.76 27.29 7.31
N ARG A 5 7.54 26.22 7.16
CA ARG A 5 6.98 24.90 6.86
C ARG A 5 6.22 24.48 8.11
N GLN A 6 4.89 24.53 8.06
CA GLN A 6 4.07 23.87 9.07
C GLN A 6 4.43 22.38 9.04
N GLN A 7 5.26 21.94 9.99
CA GLN A 7 5.54 20.53 10.18
C GLN A 7 4.24 19.88 10.65
N ARG A 8 3.66 19.06 9.77
CA ARG A 8 2.56 18.18 10.12
C ARG A 8 3.11 17.08 11.01
N TRP A 9 2.76 17.13 12.29
CA TRP A 9 3.23 16.16 13.29
C TRP A 9 2.84 14.73 12.91
N GLU A 10 1.79 14.53 12.11
CA GLU A 10 1.36 13.22 11.60
C GLU A 10 2.36 12.62 10.59
N ILE A 11 3.11 13.47 9.88
CA ILE A 11 4.03 13.07 8.81
C ILE A 11 5.45 12.88 9.34
N GLU A 12 5.82 13.58 10.41
CA GLU A 12 7.19 13.56 10.94
C GLU A 12 7.67 12.14 11.32
N PRO A 13 6.88 11.28 12.00
CA PRO A 13 7.30 9.91 12.30
C PRO A 13 7.59 9.11 11.02
N ILE A 14 6.74 9.23 10.01
CA ILE A 14 6.91 8.55 8.72
C ILE A 14 8.20 9.00 8.03
N LEU A 15 8.51 10.31 8.06
CA LEU A 15 9.75 10.85 7.52
C LEU A 15 10.97 10.37 8.29
N GLN A 16 10.88 10.24 9.62
CA GLN A 16 11.95 9.72 10.44
C GLN A 16 12.25 8.25 10.10
N ASP A 17 11.23 7.42 9.94
CA ASP A 17 11.36 6.02 9.55
C ASP A 17 12.00 5.89 8.17
N VAL A 18 11.53 6.68 7.20
CA VAL A 18 12.11 6.71 5.84
C VAL A 18 13.58 7.13 5.89
N LYS A 19 13.94 8.16 6.66
CA LYS A 19 15.34 8.60 6.82
C LYS A 19 16.22 7.50 7.43
N LEU A 20 15.74 6.82 8.47
CA LEU A 20 16.48 5.71 9.09
C LEU A 20 16.68 4.56 8.10
N LYS A 21 15.65 4.25 7.30
CA LYS A 21 15.72 3.20 6.29
C LYS A 21 16.65 3.56 5.13
N ILE A 22 16.66 4.81 4.68
CA ILE A 22 17.58 5.26 3.63
C ILE A 22 19.04 5.09 4.06
N LYS A 23 19.35 5.38 5.33
CA LYS A 23 20.71 5.21 5.88
C LYS A 23 21.21 3.75 5.88
N SER A 24 20.32 2.76 5.79
CA SER A 24 20.74 1.36 5.69
C SER A 24 21.21 0.94 4.30
N PHE A 25 21.06 1.82 3.30
CA PHE A 25 21.53 1.58 1.93
C PHE A 25 22.79 2.40 1.66
N GLU A 26 23.76 1.81 0.97
CA GLU A 26 25.01 2.49 0.60
C GLU A 26 24.78 3.66 -0.37
N ASN A 27 23.81 3.52 -1.29
CA ASN A 27 23.43 4.55 -2.25
C ASN A 27 21.93 4.51 -2.52
N VAL A 28 21.27 5.67 -2.43
CA VAL A 28 19.84 5.83 -2.72
C VAL A 28 19.66 7.01 -3.66
N LYS A 29 18.92 6.78 -4.74
CA LYS A 29 18.46 7.84 -5.65
C LYS A 29 16.94 7.88 -5.63
N SER A 30 16.39 9.08 -5.47
CA SER A 30 14.96 9.33 -5.56
C SER A 30 14.68 10.33 -6.68
N SER A 31 13.70 10.04 -7.53
CA SER A 31 13.27 10.93 -8.60
C SER A 31 11.75 11.03 -8.63
N LEU A 32 11.25 12.21 -8.99
CA LEU A 32 9.84 12.39 -9.33
C LEU A 32 9.61 11.90 -10.75
N VAL A 33 8.68 10.97 -10.94
CA VAL A 33 8.36 10.38 -12.24
C VAL A 33 6.89 10.61 -12.59
N CYS A 34 6.55 10.54 -13.87
CA CYS A 34 5.17 10.60 -14.32
C CYS A 34 4.33 9.48 -13.70
N ARG A 35 3.05 9.76 -13.43
CA ARG A 35 2.11 8.77 -12.85
C ARG A 35 2.01 7.50 -13.70
N THR A 36 2.10 7.64 -15.03
CA THR A 36 2.10 6.51 -15.97
C THR A 36 3.29 5.58 -15.76
N ALA A 37 4.49 6.14 -15.56
CA ALA A 37 5.69 5.37 -15.21
C ALA A 37 5.61 4.74 -13.82
N ASN A 38 4.87 5.37 -12.88
CA ASN A 38 4.64 4.84 -11.53
C ASN A 38 3.31 4.06 -11.40
N SER A 39 2.74 3.59 -12.51
CA SER A 39 1.40 3.00 -12.57
C SER A 39 1.29 1.74 -11.70
N ALA A 40 2.34 0.91 -11.68
CA ALA A 40 2.40 -0.29 -10.85
C ALA A 40 2.31 0.03 -9.35
N ALA A 41 3.11 0.98 -8.83
CA ALA A 41 3.05 1.37 -7.42
C ALA A 41 1.70 2.04 -7.07
N ASN A 42 1.14 2.82 -8.00
CA ASN A 42 -0.19 3.38 -7.85
C ASN A 42 -1.28 2.30 -7.78
N TRP A 43 -1.17 1.23 -8.59
CA TRP A 43 -2.08 0.09 -8.51
C TRP A 43 -1.97 -0.59 -7.15
N VAL A 44 -0.76 -0.92 -6.68
CA VAL A 44 -0.54 -1.55 -5.38
C VAL A 44 -1.12 -0.73 -4.23
N ALA A 45 -0.86 0.58 -4.19
CA ALA A 45 -1.41 1.45 -3.15
C ALA A 45 -2.95 1.48 -3.17
N ASN A 46 -3.56 1.48 -4.36
CA ASN A 46 -5.01 1.44 -4.50
C ASN A 46 -5.60 0.08 -4.08
N SER A 47 -4.98 -1.02 -4.50
CA SER A 47 -5.40 -2.36 -4.12
C SER A 47 -5.26 -2.59 -2.61
N ALA A 48 -4.16 -2.15 -2.00
CA ALA A 48 -3.96 -2.23 -0.56
C ALA A 48 -5.02 -1.46 0.22
N ARG A 49 -5.34 -0.24 -0.22
CA ARG A 49 -6.43 0.55 0.37
C ARG A 49 -7.80 -0.14 0.28
N LYS A 50 -8.03 -0.93 -0.77
CA LYS A 50 -9.28 -1.68 -0.99
C LYS A 50 -9.29 -3.08 -0.36
N GLY A 51 -8.19 -3.51 0.28
CA GLY A 51 -8.05 -4.90 0.75
C GLY A 51 -7.91 -5.92 -0.39
N GLU A 52 -7.54 -5.48 -1.58
CA GLU A 52 -7.37 -6.30 -2.79
C GLU A 52 -5.89 -6.59 -3.09
N CYS A 53 -4.96 -6.13 -2.24
CA CYS A 53 -3.53 -6.37 -2.44
C CYS A 53 -3.22 -7.86 -2.20
N PRO A 54 -2.49 -8.53 -3.11
CA PRO A 54 -2.11 -9.94 -2.93
C PRO A 54 -1.18 -10.18 -1.73
N SER A 55 -0.60 -9.16 -1.11
CA SER A 55 0.23 -9.33 0.08
C SER A 55 -0.61 -9.86 1.24
N GLY A 56 -0.31 -11.07 1.71
CA GLY A 56 -1.13 -11.72 2.72
C GLY A 56 -2.37 -12.42 2.16
N TRP A 57 -2.44 -12.72 0.86
CA TRP A 57 -3.50 -13.55 0.26
C TRP A 57 -3.73 -14.88 0.98
N VAL A 58 -2.68 -15.42 1.63
CA VAL A 58 -2.75 -16.61 2.47
C VAL A 58 -3.62 -16.38 3.72
N ASN A 59 -3.58 -15.18 4.30
CA ASN A 59 -4.33 -14.80 5.50
C ASN A 59 -5.63 -14.03 5.18
N GLN A 60 -5.70 -13.36 4.04
CA GLN A 60 -6.83 -12.59 3.54
C GLN A 60 -6.93 -12.80 2.03
N PRO A 61 -7.59 -13.90 1.57
CA PRO A 61 -7.75 -14.14 0.15
C PRO A 61 -8.48 -12.96 -0.49
N PRO A 62 -8.09 -12.55 -1.71
CA PRO A 62 -8.75 -11.47 -2.39
C PRO A 62 -10.25 -11.79 -2.53
N LEU A 63 -11.08 -10.78 -2.26
CA LEU A 63 -12.54 -10.85 -2.22
C LEU A 63 -13.25 -11.54 -3.43
N PRO A 64 -12.64 -11.75 -4.61
CA PRO A 64 -13.27 -12.55 -5.66
C PRO A 64 -13.40 -14.06 -5.36
N ILE A 65 -12.61 -14.67 -4.46
CA ILE A 65 -12.83 -16.09 -4.12
C ILE A 65 -14.18 -16.28 -3.43
N VAL A 66 -14.53 -15.39 -2.49
CA VAL A 66 -15.83 -15.45 -1.80
C VAL A 66 -16.99 -15.20 -2.77
N HIS A 67 -16.79 -14.33 -3.78
CA HIS A 67 -17.79 -14.04 -4.81
C HIS A 67 -17.94 -15.13 -5.88
N ILE A 68 -16.89 -15.90 -6.17
CA ILE A 68 -16.99 -17.09 -7.03
C ILE A 68 -17.83 -18.16 -6.33
N TYR A 69 -17.59 -18.44 -5.04
CA TYR A 69 -18.40 -19.39 -4.27
C TYR A 69 -19.87 -18.95 -4.11
N ASN A 70 -20.14 -17.64 -4.03
CA ASN A 70 -21.49 -17.12 -3.84
C ASN A 70 -22.40 -17.24 -5.09
N LYS A 71 -21.86 -17.57 -6.27
CA LYS A 71 -22.68 -17.75 -7.49
C LYS A 71 -23.07 -19.19 -7.78
N ASP A 72 -22.40 -20.17 -7.19
CA ASP A 72 -22.64 -21.59 -7.47
C ASP A 72 -23.66 -22.25 -6.51
N GLY A 73 -24.31 -21.47 -5.64
CA GLY A 73 -25.26 -21.99 -4.66
C GLY A 73 -24.62 -22.86 -3.57
N ILE A 74 -23.28 -22.88 -3.51
CA ILE A 74 -22.51 -23.59 -2.50
C ILE A 74 -22.30 -22.63 -1.33
N PRO A 75 -22.77 -22.97 -0.11
CA PRO A 75 -22.61 -22.09 1.05
C PRO A 75 -21.11 -21.86 1.32
N ALA A 76 -20.71 -20.59 1.37
CA ALA A 76 -19.35 -20.21 1.74
C ALA A 76 -19.06 -20.70 3.18
N PRO A 77 -17.82 -21.15 3.47
CA PRO A 77 -17.46 -21.54 4.82
C PRO A 77 -17.59 -20.34 5.78
N PRO A 78 -17.97 -20.58 7.05
CA PRO A 78 -18.14 -19.50 8.02
C PRO A 78 -16.82 -18.77 8.22
N VAL A 79 -16.89 -17.44 8.27
CA VAL A 79 -15.77 -16.57 8.63
C VAL A 79 -15.49 -16.72 10.12
N PHE A 80 -14.25 -17.07 10.47
CA PHE A 80 -13.71 -17.07 11.83
C PHE A 80 -13.18 -15.69 12.21
#